data_AF-A0AAQ4EQ49-F1
#
_entry.id   AF-A0AAQ4EQ49-F1
#
_cell.length_a   1.000
_cell.length_b   1.000
_cell.length_c   1.000
_cell.angle_alpha   90.00
_cell.angle_beta   90.00
_cell.angle_gamma   90.00
#
_symmetry.space_group_name_H-M   'P 1'
#
loop_
_entity.id
_entity.type
_entity.pdbx_description
1 polymer ?
#
loop_
_entity_poly.entity_id
_entity_poly.type
_entity_poly.pdbx_seq_one_letter_code
_entity_poly.pdbx_strand_id
1 'polypeptide(L)'
;MSDLDISDFSTTPSASASDATQRAKKRPACPRFIFTVDERHVFRNIMAKYRDVIENKRTDNTTKKAKDEAWSQLCEDYNSLAGTRTVCVAQLRKLWDNMKSRWKKKKSEETREIFRTVPPRSVVVLDEHGQRQVDVLGPYNEGTTAVLVCEVEGGDPPPEALWFRDGELVDASFSMLRTQGVVRNELRLGPLRRRDLLAELVCSASNSNLTEPLGSSHRVDLNLKPTEVKVTLTTLSTLSPGVSALVADEVVEAQCVALGARPLAQVTWFKGGHRLQNDQLWTQEAGSTLSAVSFVVRAEDHGAQLKCRADNPHLPGSDISDSIVLEVS
;
A
#
# COMPACT_ATOMS: atom_id res chain seq x y z
N MET A 1 -95.50 50.45 -44.13
CA MET A 1 -95.81 49.45 -45.17
C MET A 1 -95.67 48.09 -44.51
N SER A 2 -96.73 47.64 -43.84
CA SER A 2 -97.82 46.80 -44.39
C SER A 2 -97.30 45.39 -44.67
N ASP A 3 -97.51 44.44 -43.75
CA ASP A 3 -98.68 43.51 -43.68
C ASP A 3 -98.32 42.22 -44.45
N LEU A 4 -98.49 40.96 -44.05
CA LEU A 4 -99.27 40.15 -43.10
C LEU A 4 -98.52 38.78 -43.00
N ASP A 5 -98.81 37.73 -42.24
CA ASP A 5 -99.45 37.40 -40.96
C ASP A 5 -99.52 35.83 -40.95
N ILE A 6 -99.84 35.21 -39.79
CA ILE A 6 -100.36 33.83 -39.59
C ILE A 6 -99.36 32.67 -39.28
N SER A 7 -99.11 32.49 -37.97
CA SER A 7 -99.40 31.31 -37.08
C SER A 7 -99.43 29.87 -37.67
N ASP A 8 -99.10 28.75 -37.01
CA ASP A 8 -98.73 28.42 -35.62
C ASP A 8 -98.31 26.93 -35.50
N PHE A 9 -97.78 26.56 -34.33
CA PHE A 9 -97.80 25.24 -33.65
C PHE A 9 -96.66 24.18 -33.80
N SER A 10 -95.77 24.22 -32.78
CA SER A 10 -95.41 23.15 -31.80
C SER A 10 -94.43 22.00 -32.11
N THR A 11 -93.26 22.09 -31.44
CA THR A 11 -92.68 21.14 -30.44
C THR A 11 -91.93 19.86 -30.88
N THR A 12 -90.58 19.97 -30.90
CA THR A 12 -89.44 19.12 -30.39
C THR A 12 -89.56 17.57 -30.23
N PRO A 13 -88.46 16.78 -30.03
CA PRO A 13 -87.00 17.11 -30.00
C PRO A 13 -86.03 16.13 -30.73
N SER A 14 -84.79 16.62 -30.91
CA SER A 14 -83.48 15.94 -30.72
C SER A 14 -83.25 14.49 -31.16
N ALA A 15 -82.33 14.28 -32.11
CA ALA A 15 -81.14 13.43 -31.90
C ALA A 15 -80.10 13.62 -33.02
N SER A 16 -78.87 13.89 -32.62
CA SER A 16 -77.65 13.91 -33.43
C SER A 16 -77.12 12.50 -33.70
N ALA A 17 -76.83 12.16 -34.96
CA ALA A 17 -75.80 11.17 -35.34
C ALA A 17 -75.54 11.15 -36.86
N SER A 18 -74.27 11.33 -37.26
CA SER A 18 -73.60 10.62 -38.37
C SER A 18 -72.13 11.03 -38.34
N ASP A 19 -71.25 10.19 -37.80
CA ASP A 19 -70.58 9.04 -38.43
C ASP A 19 -69.38 9.47 -39.29
N ALA A 20 -68.18 9.23 -38.75
CA ALA A 20 -66.93 9.28 -39.47
C ALA A 20 -65.98 8.22 -38.89
N THR A 21 -65.91 7.10 -39.59
CA THR A 21 -65.10 5.92 -39.32
C THR A 21 -63.60 6.28 -39.31
N GLN A 22 -62.91 6.16 -38.17
CA GLN A 22 -61.46 6.35 -38.09
C GLN A 22 -60.71 5.09 -38.53
N ARG A 23 -60.08 5.19 -39.70
CA ARG A 23 -59.14 4.23 -40.26
C ARG A 23 -57.85 4.21 -39.42
N ALA A 24 -57.51 3.06 -38.83
CA ALA A 24 -56.29 2.89 -38.04
C ALA A 24 -55.02 3.18 -38.87
N LYS A 25 -54.35 4.31 -38.60
CA LYS A 25 -53.02 4.63 -39.16
C LYS A 25 -52.01 3.59 -38.66
N LYS A 26 -51.42 2.80 -39.58
CA LYS A 26 -50.23 1.97 -39.28
C LYS A 26 -49.17 2.85 -38.61
N ARG A 27 -48.71 2.46 -37.42
CA ARG A 27 -47.66 3.17 -36.67
C ARG A 27 -46.43 3.36 -37.58
N PRO A 28 -45.81 4.55 -37.63
CA PRO A 28 -44.62 4.78 -38.44
C PRO A 28 -43.53 3.78 -38.04
N ALA A 29 -42.89 3.17 -39.04
CA ALA A 29 -41.83 2.19 -38.82
C ALA A 29 -40.68 2.87 -38.08
N CYS A 30 -40.25 2.28 -36.96
CA CYS A 30 -39.20 2.86 -36.14
C CYS A 30 -37.84 2.83 -36.88
N PRO A 31 -37.24 3.98 -37.21
CA PRO A 31 -36.06 4.03 -38.07
C PRO A 31 -34.85 3.40 -37.38
N ARG A 32 -33.92 2.79 -38.13
CA ARG A 32 -32.69 2.23 -37.55
C ARG A 32 -31.58 3.27 -37.55
N PHE A 33 -30.87 3.40 -36.44
CA PHE A 33 -29.68 4.22 -36.33
C PHE A 33 -28.72 3.73 -35.24
N ILE A 34 -27.50 4.26 -35.24
CA ILE A 34 -26.46 3.92 -34.28
C ILE A 34 -26.40 5.00 -33.20
N PHE A 35 -26.58 4.62 -31.94
CA PHE A 35 -26.44 5.50 -30.78
C PHE A 35 -24.99 5.96 -30.58
N THR A 36 -24.80 7.26 -30.30
CA THR A 36 -23.49 7.84 -30.00
C THR A 36 -22.98 7.39 -28.62
N VAL A 37 -21.74 7.76 -28.25
CA VAL A 37 -21.23 7.46 -26.90
C VAL A 37 -22.07 8.17 -25.83
N ASP A 38 -22.36 9.45 -26.02
CA ASP A 38 -23.10 10.26 -25.05
C ASP A 38 -24.54 9.79 -24.88
N GLU A 39 -25.22 9.47 -25.98
CA GLU A 39 -26.57 8.89 -25.93
C GLU A 39 -26.60 7.55 -25.18
N ARG A 40 -25.55 6.74 -25.29
CA ARG A 40 -25.41 5.48 -24.53
C ARG A 40 -25.17 5.72 -23.05
N HIS A 41 -24.45 6.78 -22.69
CA HIS A 41 -24.27 7.18 -21.28
C HIS A 41 -25.58 7.70 -20.68
N VAL A 42 -26.28 8.57 -21.39
CA VAL A 42 -27.61 9.06 -21.00
C VAL A 42 -28.59 7.91 -20.81
N PHE A 43 -28.66 6.99 -21.78
CA PHE A 43 -29.48 5.80 -21.68
C PHE A 43 -29.14 4.95 -20.44
N ARG A 44 -27.84 4.71 -20.18
CA ARG A 44 -27.39 3.93 -19.02
C ARG A 44 -27.87 4.55 -17.69
N ASN A 45 -27.78 5.87 -17.56
CA ASN A 45 -28.16 6.59 -16.36
C ASN A 45 -29.67 6.50 -16.10
N ILE A 46 -30.51 6.62 -17.13
CA ILE A 46 -31.97 6.46 -16.99
C ILE A 46 -32.29 4.99 -16.70
N MET A 47 -31.69 4.06 -17.44
CA MET A 47 -31.91 2.61 -17.31
C MET A 47 -31.64 2.10 -15.89
N ALA A 48 -30.72 2.72 -15.15
CA ALA A 48 -30.46 2.39 -13.74
C ALA A 48 -31.70 2.50 -12.85
N LYS A 49 -32.61 3.46 -13.13
CA LYS A 49 -33.85 3.65 -12.37
C LYS A 49 -34.88 2.54 -12.60
N TYR A 50 -34.88 1.95 -13.80
CA TYR A 50 -35.87 0.95 -14.23
C TYR A 50 -35.33 -0.47 -14.23
N ARG A 51 -34.06 -0.65 -13.84
CA ARG A 51 -33.31 -1.89 -13.95
C ARG A 51 -34.01 -3.08 -13.30
N ASP A 52 -34.42 -2.94 -12.05
CA ASP A 52 -34.95 -4.07 -11.27
C ASP A 52 -36.27 -4.61 -11.83
N VAL A 53 -37.11 -3.73 -12.39
CA VAL A 53 -38.36 -4.10 -13.06
C VAL A 53 -38.08 -4.74 -14.41
N ILE A 54 -37.22 -4.12 -15.23
CA ILE A 54 -36.92 -4.60 -16.59
C ILE A 54 -36.14 -5.92 -16.57
N GLU A 55 -35.20 -6.10 -15.64
CA GLU A 55 -34.36 -7.31 -15.52
C GLU A 55 -34.98 -8.42 -14.66
N ASN A 56 -36.19 -8.22 -14.12
CA ASN A 56 -36.90 -9.23 -13.34
C ASN A 56 -37.01 -10.55 -14.12
N LYS A 57 -36.65 -11.69 -13.50
CA LYS A 57 -36.66 -13.00 -14.18
C LYS A 57 -38.03 -13.69 -14.24
N ARG A 58 -39.03 -13.18 -13.52
CA ARG A 58 -40.40 -13.73 -13.54
C ARG A 58 -41.04 -13.59 -14.93
N THR A 59 -41.89 -14.56 -15.26
CA THR A 59 -42.54 -14.71 -16.57
C THR A 59 -44.07 -14.64 -16.51
N ASP A 60 -44.64 -14.29 -15.35
CA ASP A 60 -46.08 -14.10 -15.17
C ASP A 60 -46.60 -12.86 -15.93
N ASN A 61 -47.92 -12.79 -16.11
CA ASN A 61 -48.55 -11.73 -16.91
C ASN A 61 -48.44 -10.35 -16.25
N THR A 62 -48.40 -10.30 -14.92
CA THR A 62 -48.25 -9.07 -14.14
C THR A 62 -46.87 -8.47 -14.33
N THR A 63 -45.80 -9.27 -14.27
CA THR A 63 -44.43 -8.80 -14.49
C THR A 63 -44.13 -8.46 -15.95
N LYS A 64 -44.77 -9.14 -16.91
CA LYS A 64 -44.69 -8.73 -18.33
C LYS A 64 -45.28 -7.34 -18.56
N LYS A 65 -46.47 -7.07 -18.01
CA LYS A 65 -47.10 -5.74 -18.09
C LYS A 65 -46.24 -4.67 -17.43
N ALA A 66 -45.75 -4.94 -16.21
CA ALA A 66 -44.87 -4.01 -15.49
C ALA A 66 -43.57 -3.70 -16.26
N LYS A 67 -42.98 -4.69 -16.93
CA LYS A 67 -41.81 -4.49 -17.82
C LYS A 67 -42.16 -3.60 -19.02
N ASP A 68 -43.29 -3.84 -19.66
CA ASP A 68 -43.71 -3.07 -20.84
C ASP A 68 -44.04 -1.62 -20.51
N GLU A 69 -44.65 -1.38 -19.34
CA GLU A 69 -44.88 -0.06 -18.77
C GLU A 69 -43.56 0.64 -18.42
N ALA A 70 -42.65 -0.05 -17.72
CA ALA A 70 -41.32 0.47 -17.40
C ALA A 70 -40.53 0.86 -18.66
N TRP A 71 -40.62 0.07 -19.74
CA TRP A 71 -40.01 0.41 -21.02
C TRP A 71 -40.65 1.63 -21.70
N SER A 72 -41.95 1.83 -21.52
CA SER A 72 -42.67 2.98 -22.06
C SER A 72 -42.28 4.25 -21.32
N GLN A 73 -42.26 4.20 -19.98
CA GLN A 73 -41.82 5.30 -19.13
C GLN A 73 -40.35 5.66 -19.38
N LEU A 74 -39.47 4.66 -19.48
CA LEU A 74 -38.06 4.87 -19.81
C LEU A 74 -37.91 5.60 -21.15
N CYS A 75 -38.72 5.24 -22.15
CA CYS A 75 -38.68 5.88 -23.47
C CYS A 75 -39.14 7.33 -23.43
N GLU A 76 -40.14 7.65 -22.61
CA GLU A 76 -40.60 9.01 -22.37
C GLU A 76 -39.53 9.83 -21.65
N ASP A 77 -38.97 9.30 -20.58
CA ASP A 77 -37.87 9.91 -19.83
C ASP A 77 -36.68 10.21 -20.75
N TYR A 78 -36.28 9.28 -21.62
CA TYR A 78 -35.19 9.48 -22.56
C TYR A 78 -35.49 10.59 -23.59
N ASN A 79 -36.72 10.66 -24.10
CA ASN A 79 -37.15 11.65 -25.10
C ASN A 79 -37.39 13.04 -24.51
N SER A 80 -37.61 13.15 -23.20
CA SER A 80 -37.77 14.43 -22.50
C SER A 80 -36.44 15.15 -22.23
N LEU A 81 -35.31 14.46 -22.37
CA LEU A 81 -33.99 15.08 -22.21
C LEU A 81 -33.63 15.92 -23.44
N ALA A 82 -33.28 17.18 -23.21
CA ALA A 82 -32.80 18.07 -24.26
C ALA A 82 -31.47 17.55 -24.85
N GLY A 83 -31.34 17.58 -26.18
CA GLY A 83 -30.11 17.19 -26.89
C GLY A 83 -30.02 15.71 -27.28
N THR A 84 -31.01 14.88 -26.96
CA THR A 84 -31.14 13.53 -27.53
C THR A 84 -32.15 13.53 -28.68
N ARG A 85 -31.95 12.64 -29.66
CA ARG A 85 -32.97 12.41 -30.69
C ARG A 85 -34.11 11.58 -30.13
N THR A 86 -35.29 11.77 -30.69
CA THR A 86 -36.47 10.98 -30.34
C THR A 86 -36.28 9.52 -30.75
N VAL A 87 -36.54 8.63 -29.80
CA VAL A 87 -36.44 7.17 -29.95
C VAL A 87 -37.77 6.50 -29.66
N CYS A 88 -37.91 5.26 -30.12
CA CYS A 88 -39.00 4.36 -29.77
C CYS A 88 -38.54 3.28 -28.78
N VAL A 89 -39.49 2.69 -28.07
CA VAL A 89 -39.27 1.57 -27.14
C VAL A 89 -38.47 0.42 -27.78
N ALA A 90 -38.73 0.10 -29.05
CA ALA A 90 -38.02 -0.98 -29.74
C ALA A 90 -36.53 -0.68 -29.94
N GLN A 91 -36.15 0.58 -30.18
CA GLN A 91 -34.74 0.98 -30.30
C GLN A 91 -34.03 0.89 -28.95
N LEU A 92 -34.66 1.36 -27.87
CA LEU A 92 -34.07 1.30 -26.53
C LEU A 92 -33.94 -0.13 -26.01
N ARG A 93 -34.92 -1.00 -26.30
CA ARG A 93 -34.81 -2.44 -26.05
C ARG A 93 -33.63 -3.04 -26.80
N LYS A 94 -33.49 -2.74 -28.08
CA LYS A 94 -32.37 -3.23 -28.89
C LYS A 94 -31.03 -2.68 -28.40
N LEU A 95 -30.96 -1.42 -27.98
CA LEU A 95 -29.78 -0.81 -27.41
C LEU A 95 -29.37 -1.53 -26.12
N TRP A 96 -30.30 -1.75 -25.20
CA TRP A 96 -30.06 -2.48 -23.96
C TRP A 96 -29.64 -3.93 -24.20
N ASP A 97 -30.29 -4.63 -25.13
CA ASP A 97 -29.92 -5.99 -25.48
C ASP A 97 -28.50 -6.05 -26.07
N ASN A 98 -28.15 -5.10 -26.93
CA ASN A 98 -26.79 -4.97 -27.46
C ASN A 98 -25.77 -4.64 -26.35
N MET A 99 -26.11 -3.76 -25.39
CA MET A 99 -25.25 -3.43 -24.25
C MET A 99 -25.04 -4.63 -23.32
N LYS A 100 -26.11 -5.35 -22.95
CA LYS A 100 -26.03 -6.60 -22.19
C LYS A 100 -25.23 -7.66 -22.92
N SER A 101 -25.41 -7.80 -24.24
CA SER A 101 -24.65 -8.74 -25.05
C SER A 101 -23.15 -8.42 -25.03
N ARG A 102 -22.77 -7.14 -25.22
CA ARG A 102 -21.37 -6.70 -25.13
C ARG A 102 -20.78 -6.92 -23.74
N TRP A 103 -21.51 -6.60 -22.68
CA TRP A 103 -21.08 -6.85 -21.31
C TRP A 103 -20.89 -8.35 -21.03
N LYS A 104 -21.84 -9.20 -21.44
CA LYS A 104 -21.72 -10.67 -21.33
C LYS A 104 -20.50 -11.19 -22.11
N LYS A 105 -20.25 -10.67 -23.31
CA LYS A 105 -19.09 -11.03 -24.12
C LYS A 105 -17.78 -10.64 -23.41
N LYS A 106 -17.66 -9.39 -22.95
CA LYS A 106 -16.49 -8.92 -22.20
C LYS A 106 -16.24 -9.77 -20.95
N LYS A 107 -17.29 -10.02 -20.15
CA LYS A 107 -17.20 -10.86 -18.96
C LYS A 107 -16.77 -12.29 -19.30
N SER A 108 -17.25 -12.85 -20.42
CA SER A 108 -16.84 -14.17 -20.89
C SER A 108 -15.38 -14.19 -21.37
N GLU A 109 -14.87 -13.10 -21.96
CA GLU A 109 -13.48 -12.97 -22.39
C GLU A 109 -12.55 -12.86 -21.18
N GLU A 110 -12.84 -11.97 -20.23
CA GLU A 110 -12.11 -11.85 -18.96
C GLU A 110 -12.08 -13.19 -18.19
N THR A 111 -13.23 -13.87 -18.12
CA THR A 111 -13.31 -15.19 -17.47
C THR A 111 -12.41 -16.21 -18.17
N ARG A 112 -12.36 -16.22 -19.51
CA ARG A 112 -11.49 -17.12 -20.27
C ARG A 112 -10.01 -16.80 -20.08
N GLU A 113 -9.65 -15.53 -19.96
CA GLU A 113 -8.28 -15.10 -19.66
C GLU A 113 -7.88 -15.55 -18.26
N ILE A 114 -8.71 -15.34 -17.24
CA ILE A 114 -8.47 -15.82 -15.87
C ILE A 114 -8.26 -17.35 -15.86
N PHE A 115 -9.08 -18.11 -16.60
CA PHE A 115 -8.92 -19.56 -16.68
C PHE A 115 -7.66 -20.01 -17.44
N ARG A 116 -7.08 -19.16 -18.29
CA ARG A 116 -5.83 -19.42 -19.00
C ARG A 116 -4.60 -19.04 -18.18
N THR A 117 -4.74 -18.05 -17.30
CA THR A 117 -3.66 -17.63 -16.42
C THR A 117 -3.54 -18.54 -15.21
N VAL A 118 -2.33 -18.96 -14.90
CA VAL A 118 -2.02 -19.61 -13.61
C VAL A 118 -1.23 -18.61 -12.79
N PRO A 119 -1.63 -18.25 -11.56
CA PRO A 119 -0.85 -17.33 -10.73
C PRO A 119 0.47 -17.97 -10.24
N PRO A 120 1.45 -17.17 -9.81
CA PRO A 120 2.65 -17.68 -9.14
C PRO A 120 2.28 -18.50 -7.90
N ARG A 121 3.02 -19.58 -7.64
CA ARG A 121 2.73 -20.51 -6.56
C ARG A 121 3.52 -20.22 -5.29
N SER A 122 4.77 -19.79 -5.44
CA SER A 122 5.68 -19.53 -4.32
C SER A 122 6.64 -18.39 -4.67
N VAL A 123 6.97 -17.61 -3.65
CA VAL A 123 8.05 -16.61 -3.65
C VAL A 123 8.92 -16.93 -2.45
N VAL A 124 10.21 -17.11 -2.70
CA VAL A 124 11.21 -17.44 -1.68
C VAL A 124 12.36 -16.47 -1.79
N VAL A 125 12.73 -15.86 -0.66
CA VAL A 125 13.95 -15.05 -0.56
C VAL A 125 15.04 -15.88 0.09
N LEU A 126 16.20 -15.90 -0.56
CA LEU A 126 17.41 -16.57 -0.11
C LEU A 126 18.51 -15.52 0.13
N ASP A 127 19.42 -15.82 1.05
CA ASP A 127 20.65 -15.04 1.20
C ASP A 127 21.76 -15.51 0.22
N GLU A 128 22.94 -14.93 0.37
CA GLU A 128 24.15 -15.26 -0.40
C GLU A 128 24.62 -16.72 -0.25
N HIS A 129 24.21 -17.41 0.81
CA HIS A 129 24.51 -18.82 1.07
C HIS A 129 23.40 -19.76 0.56
N GLY A 130 22.32 -19.22 -0.02
CA GLY A 130 21.16 -19.99 -0.45
C GLY A 130 20.23 -20.39 0.70
N GLN A 131 20.39 -19.80 1.88
CA GLN A 131 19.50 -20.05 3.03
C GLN A 131 18.23 -19.21 2.91
N ARG A 132 17.09 -19.88 3.07
CA ARG A 132 15.78 -19.23 3.05
C ARG A 132 15.58 -18.29 4.24
N GLN A 133 15.15 -17.07 3.92
CA GLN A 133 14.79 -16.03 4.87
C GLN A 133 13.27 -15.97 5.04
N VAL A 134 12.80 -15.61 6.23
CA VAL A 134 11.36 -15.61 6.57
C VAL A 134 10.89 -14.22 6.95
N ASP A 135 11.37 -13.65 8.05
CA ASP A 135 10.90 -12.34 8.53
C ASP A 135 11.98 -11.25 8.48
N VAL A 136 13.23 -11.63 8.74
CA VAL A 136 14.35 -10.72 8.94
C VAL A 136 15.48 -11.05 7.96
N LEU A 137 16.09 -10.02 7.36
CA LEU A 137 17.29 -10.13 6.54
C LEU A 137 18.48 -9.59 7.31
N GLY A 138 19.47 -10.43 7.57
CA GLY A 138 20.66 -10.08 8.34
C GLY A 138 20.74 -10.83 9.68
N PRO A 139 21.43 -10.27 10.69
CA PRO A 139 21.95 -8.90 10.75
C PRO A 139 23.15 -8.65 9.82
N TYR A 140 23.14 -7.53 9.10
CA TYR A 140 24.24 -7.09 8.24
C TYR A 140 25.06 -5.97 8.88
N ASN A 141 26.35 -5.87 8.54
CA ASN A 141 27.22 -4.84 9.10
C ASN A 141 27.05 -3.49 8.40
N GLU A 142 27.03 -2.39 9.16
CA GLU A 142 27.01 -1.03 8.59
C GLU A 142 28.15 -0.85 7.58
N GLY A 143 27.82 -0.41 6.36
CA GLY A 143 28.74 -0.23 5.25
C GLY A 143 28.94 -1.44 4.33
N THR A 144 28.40 -2.62 4.66
CA THR A 144 28.49 -3.79 3.76
C THR A 144 27.43 -3.77 2.67
N THR A 145 27.55 -4.68 1.71
CA THR A 145 26.53 -4.94 0.68
C THR A 145 26.01 -6.34 0.87
N ALA A 146 24.70 -6.50 1.03
CA ALA A 146 24.04 -7.80 1.10
C ALA A 146 23.67 -8.29 -0.30
N VAL A 147 23.75 -9.60 -0.52
CA VAL A 147 23.20 -10.24 -1.73
C VAL A 147 21.96 -11.03 -1.35
N LEU A 148 20.86 -10.73 -2.02
CA LEU A 148 19.55 -11.34 -1.80
C LEU A 148 19.07 -11.92 -3.11
N VAL A 149 18.48 -13.10 -3.04
CA VAL A 149 17.97 -13.80 -4.21
C VAL A 149 16.50 -14.05 -4.00
N CYS A 150 15.68 -13.59 -4.92
CA CYS A 150 14.29 -13.97 -4.99
C CYS A 150 14.09 -15.06 -6.03
N GLU A 151 13.50 -16.17 -5.63
CA GLU A 151 13.09 -17.26 -6.51
C GLU A 151 11.57 -17.39 -6.50
N VAL A 152 10.98 -17.41 -7.69
CA VAL A 152 9.54 -17.49 -7.91
C VAL A 152 9.25 -18.72 -8.74
N GLU A 153 8.34 -19.57 -8.25
CA GLU A 153 7.93 -20.78 -8.96
C GLU A 153 6.48 -20.70 -9.44
N GLY A 154 6.24 -21.31 -10.60
CA GLY A 154 4.93 -21.34 -11.23
C GLY A 154 4.55 -20.01 -11.86
N GLY A 155 3.32 -19.95 -12.35
CA GLY A 155 2.85 -18.85 -13.18
C GLY A 155 2.84 -19.22 -14.66
N ASP A 156 1.71 -19.02 -15.31
CA ASP A 156 1.58 -19.07 -16.77
C ASP A 156 0.74 -17.86 -17.22
N PRO A 157 1.30 -16.87 -17.95
CA PRO A 157 2.70 -16.82 -18.41
C PRO A 157 3.71 -16.72 -17.25
N PRO A 158 5.01 -16.92 -17.50
CA PRO A 158 6.03 -16.77 -16.47
C PRO A 158 5.98 -15.39 -15.81
N PRO A 159 6.09 -15.30 -14.46
CA PRO A 159 5.99 -14.04 -13.75
C PRO A 159 7.24 -13.18 -13.91
N GLU A 160 7.08 -11.89 -13.67
CA GLU A 160 8.15 -10.96 -13.35
C GLU A 160 8.46 -11.07 -11.86
N ALA A 161 9.75 -11.03 -11.48
CA ALA A 161 10.17 -10.98 -10.09
C ALA A 161 10.87 -9.63 -9.83
N LEU A 162 10.26 -8.78 -9.02
CA LEU A 162 10.68 -7.40 -8.81
C LEU A 162 10.96 -7.15 -7.33
N TRP A 163 11.99 -6.35 -7.03
CA TRP A 163 12.31 -5.94 -5.67
C TRP A 163 11.81 -4.53 -5.39
N PHE A 164 11.14 -4.39 -4.25
CA PHE A 164 10.68 -3.12 -3.71
C PHE A 164 11.30 -2.87 -2.35
N ARG A 165 11.72 -1.63 -2.07
CA ARG A 165 12.15 -1.17 -0.76
C ARG A 165 11.23 -0.04 -0.32
N ASP A 166 10.58 -0.19 0.82
CA ASP A 166 9.63 0.79 1.37
C ASP A 166 8.56 1.23 0.35
N GLY A 167 8.14 0.29 -0.52
CA GLY A 167 7.18 0.51 -1.60
C GLY A 167 7.76 1.02 -2.92
N GLU A 168 9.04 1.39 -2.99
CA GLU A 168 9.69 1.87 -4.21
C GLU A 168 10.42 0.73 -4.95
N LEU A 169 10.26 0.65 -6.27
CA LEU A 169 10.97 -0.33 -7.09
C LEU A 169 12.48 -0.06 -7.05
N VAL A 170 13.26 -1.03 -6.57
CA VAL A 170 14.72 -0.94 -6.46
C VAL A 170 15.45 -1.84 -7.45
N ASP A 171 14.82 -2.94 -7.89
CA ASP A 171 15.37 -3.78 -8.94
C ASP A 171 14.29 -4.50 -9.76
N ALA A 172 14.51 -4.54 -11.08
CA ALA A 172 13.66 -5.21 -12.05
C ALA A 172 14.44 -6.18 -12.96
N SER A 173 15.67 -6.56 -12.57
CA SER A 173 16.59 -7.36 -13.38
C SER A 173 16.44 -8.87 -13.14
N PHE A 174 15.24 -9.40 -13.43
CA PHE A 174 14.96 -10.84 -13.29
C PHE A 174 15.38 -11.67 -14.51
N SER A 175 15.55 -12.98 -14.29
CA SER A 175 15.91 -13.94 -15.33
C SER A 175 15.18 -15.28 -15.14
N MET A 176 14.99 -16.01 -16.23
CA MET A 176 14.37 -17.34 -16.22
C MET A 176 15.43 -18.43 -16.11
N LEU A 177 15.37 -19.25 -15.06
CA LEU A 177 16.13 -20.50 -14.97
C LEU A 177 15.51 -21.57 -15.86
N ARG A 178 16.15 -21.79 -17.00
CA ARG A 178 15.71 -22.70 -18.08
C ARG A 178 15.48 -24.15 -17.64
N THR A 179 16.06 -24.59 -16.53
CA THR A 179 16.01 -25.98 -16.08
C THR A 179 14.81 -26.31 -15.21
N GLN A 180 14.11 -25.31 -14.64
CA GLN A 180 13.10 -25.54 -13.61
C GLN A 180 11.82 -24.68 -13.74
N GLY A 181 11.74 -23.77 -14.71
CA GLY A 181 10.59 -22.86 -14.82
C GLY A 181 10.50 -21.89 -13.64
N VAL A 182 11.66 -21.57 -13.06
CA VAL A 182 11.83 -20.66 -11.92
C VAL A 182 12.29 -19.32 -12.45
N VAL A 183 11.67 -18.24 -11.97
CA VAL A 183 12.13 -16.87 -12.20
C VAL A 183 13.00 -16.48 -11.03
N ARG A 184 14.16 -15.88 -11.31
CA ARG A 184 15.13 -15.47 -10.30
C ARG A 184 15.55 -14.03 -10.48
N ASN A 185 15.57 -13.29 -9.39
CA ASN A 185 16.09 -11.93 -9.31
C ASN A 185 17.14 -11.83 -8.18
N GLU A 186 18.37 -11.43 -8.51
CA GLU A 186 19.46 -11.24 -7.55
C GLU A 186 19.70 -9.74 -7.28
N LEU A 187 19.32 -9.30 -6.07
CA LEU A 187 19.49 -7.93 -5.59
C LEU A 187 20.80 -7.78 -4.82
N ARG A 188 21.60 -6.77 -5.21
CA ARG A 188 22.74 -6.28 -4.42
C ARG A 188 22.33 -5.05 -3.63
N LEU A 189 22.09 -5.23 -2.35
CA LEU A 189 21.60 -4.20 -1.44
C LEU A 189 22.77 -3.57 -0.66
N GLY A 190 23.20 -2.38 -1.07
CA GLY A 190 24.19 -1.61 -0.32
C GLY A 190 24.91 -0.53 -1.13
N PRO A 191 25.88 0.18 -0.52
CA PRO A 191 26.34 0.02 0.87
C PRO A 191 25.27 0.36 1.92
N LEU A 192 25.06 -0.53 2.89
CA LEU A 192 24.05 -0.42 3.94
C LEU A 192 24.39 0.70 4.92
N ARG A 193 23.39 1.48 5.30
CA ARG A 193 23.50 2.62 6.22
C ARG A 193 22.51 2.47 7.37
N ARG A 194 22.71 3.21 8.46
CA ARG A 194 21.79 3.26 9.62
C ARG A 194 20.33 3.44 9.25
N ARG A 195 20.04 4.26 8.24
CA ARG A 195 18.67 4.54 7.78
C ARG A 195 17.98 3.33 7.14
N ASP A 196 18.75 2.33 6.71
CA ASP A 196 18.22 1.11 6.11
C ASP A 196 17.78 0.11 7.19
N LEU A 197 18.07 0.38 8.47
CA LEU A 197 17.59 -0.42 9.60
C LEU A 197 16.05 -0.46 9.60
N LEU A 198 15.50 -1.66 9.67
CA LEU A 198 14.07 -1.96 9.66
C LEU A 198 13.33 -1.57 8.38
N ALA A 199 14.05 -1.16 7.32
CA ALA A 199 13.49 -0.95 5.98
C ALA A 199 12.81 -2.23 5.50
N GLU A 200 11.66 -2.08 4.85
CA GLU A 200 10.88 -3.19 4.35
C GLU A 200 11.32 -3.54 2.92
N LEU A 201 11.80 -4.76 2.72
CA LEU A 201 12.13 -5.31 1.41
C LEU A 201 11.10 -6.35 1.01
N VAL A 202 10.51 -6.14 -0.16
CA VAL A 202 9.51 -7.03 -0.73
C VAL A 202 9.99 -7.54 -2.07
N CYS A 203 10.10 -8.86 -2.23
CA CYS A 203 10.10 -9.44 -3.57
C CYS A 203 8.66 -9.70 -3.99
N SER A 204 8.27 -9.15 -5.13
CA SER A 204 6.93 -9.27 -5.72
C SER A 204 6.98 -10.03 -7.03
N ALA A 205 6.08 -10.99 -7.17
CA ALA A 205 5.88 -11.83 -8.33
C ALA A 205 4.52 -11.54 -8.98
N SER A 206 4.53 -11.17 -10.26
CA SER A 206 3.30 -10.89 -11.01
C SER A 206 3.41 -11.41 -12.44
N ASN A 207 2.36 -12.06 -12.93
CA ASN A 207 2.30 -12.53 -14.32
C ASN A 207 1.11 -11.99 -15.12
N SER A 208 0.17 -11.30 -14.48
CA SER A 208 -0.97 -10.68 -15.14
C SER A 208 -1.56 -9.57 -14.29
N ASN A 209 -2.42 -8.74 -14.88
CA ASN A 209 -3.21 -7.74 -14.15
C ASN A 209 -4.55 -8.30 -13.61
N LEU A 210 -4.78 -9.61 -13.75
CA LEU A 210 -6.02 -10.29 -13.37
C LEU A 210 -5.95 -10.91 -11.97
N THR A 211 -4.75 -11.13 -11.46
CA THR A 211 -4.48 -11.72 -10.15
C THR A 211 -3.64 -10.78 -9.31
N GLU A 212 -3.85 -10.77 -8.00
CA GLU A 212 -2.97 -10.03 -7.09
C GLU A 212 -1.55 -10.60 -7.15
N PRO A 213 -0.52 -9.75 -7.10
CA PRO A 213 0.86 -10.22 -7.10
C PRO A 213 1.17 -10.97 -5.81
N LEU A 214 1.90 -12.08 -5.92
CA LEU A 214 2.39 -12.83 -4.75
C LEU A 214 3.68 -12.17 -4.28
N GLY A 215 3.85 -11.94 -2.97
CA GLY A 215 5.07 -11.32 -2.46
C GLY A 215 5.54 -11.88 -1.13
N SER A 216 6.83 -11.71 -0.86
CA SER A 216 7.47 -12.01 0.42
C SER A 216 8.08 -10.73 0.98
N SER A 217 7.67 -10.35 2.19
CA SER A 217 8.12 -9.12 2.88
C SER A 217 9.07 -9.46 4.01
N HIS A 218 10.17 -8.72 4.11
CA HIS A 218 11.19 -8.89 5.13
C HIS A 218 11.71 -7.54 5.62
N ARG A 219 12.19 -7.52 6.87
CA ARG A 219 12.80 -6.33 7.46
C ARG A 219 14.31 -6.46 7.51
N VAL A 220 15.02 -5.41 7.10
CA VAL A 220 16.48 -5.37 7.17
C VAL A 220 16.93 -5.18 8.62
N ASP A 221 17.83 -6.04 9.08
CA ASP A 221 18.47 -5.97 10.39
C ASP A 221 19.95 -5.59 10.22
N LEU A 222 20.42 -4.63 11.00
CA LEU A 222 21.79 -4.12 10.94
C LEU A 222 22.53 -4.17 12.29
N ASN A 223 23.82 -4.50 12.20
CA ASN A 223 24.84 -4.21 13.19
C ASN A 223 25.38 -2.78 12.99
N LEU A 224 25.16 -1.90 13.97
CA LEU A 224 25.54 -0.48 13.92
C LEU A 224 26.60 -0.17 14.96
N LYS A 225 27.65 0.59 14.58
CA LYS A 225 28.67 1.06 15.53
C LYS A 225 28.11 2.08 16.53
N PRO A 226 28.72 2.31 17.71
CA PRO A 226 28.38 3.47 18.52
C PRO A 226 28.69 4.78 17.76
N THR A 227 27.88 5.82 17.99
CA THR A 227 28.10 7.17 17.40
C THR A 227 28.58 8.19 18.40
N GLU A 228 28.27 7.96 19.68
CA GLU A 228 28.62 8.86 20.75
C GLU A 228 29.00 8.05 21.98
N VAL A 229 30.05 8.50 22.66
CA VAL A 229 30.48 8.04 23.97
C VAL A 229 30.75 9.29 24.78
N LYS A 230 30.26 9.34 26.02
CA LYS A 230 30.46 10.48 26.90
C LYS A 230 30.77 10.02 28.31
N VAL A 231 31.86 10.53 28.87
CA VAL A 231 32.29 10.29 30.25
C VAL A 231 31.89 11.47 31.13
N THR A 232 31.36 11.17 32.31
CA THR A 232 31.05 12.16 33.36
C THR A 232 31.55 11.66 34.71
N LEU A 233 32.14 12.55 35.50
CA LEU A 233 32.47 12.25 36.91
C LEU A 233 31.30 12.65 37.80
N THR A 234 30.91 11.73 38.67
CA THR A 234 29.95 11.99 39.74
C THR A 234 30.74 12.12 41.02
N THR A 235 31.06 13.35 41.43
CA THR A 235 31.57 13.61 42.79
C THR A 235 30.44 14.14 43.67
N LEU A 236 30.41 13.71 44.93
CA LEU A 236 29.49 14.26 45.94
C LEU A 236 29.74 15.77 46.21
N SER A 237 30.85 16.33 45.73
CA SER A 237 31.26 17.74 45.88
C SER A 237 30.84 18.68 44.74
N THR A 238 30.10 18.19 43.74
CA THR A 238 29.59 19.02 42.60
C THR A 238 28.56 20.10 42.99
N LEU A 239 28.26 20.27 44.28
CA LEU A 239 27.36 21.32 44.79
C LEU A 239 28.02 22.71 44.93
N SER A 240 29.32 22.85 44.63
CA SER A 240 30.04 24.14 44.68
C SER A 240 30.62 24.51 43.31
N PRO A 241 30.17 25.61 42.67
CA PRO A 241 30.83 26.12 41.46
C PRO A 241 32.26 26.55 41.80
N GLY A 242 33.26 25.84 41.27
CA GLY A 242 34.69 26.19 41.40
C GLY A 242 35.60 25.10 41.97
N VAL A 243 35.08 24.00 42.50
CA VAL A 243 35.91 22.84 42.91
C VAL A 243 36.17 21.96 41.68
N SER A 244 37.36 22.10 41.10
CA SER A 244 37.74 21.44 39.84
C SER A 244 38.66 20.22 40.04
N ALA A 245 39.19 20.05 41.26
CA ALA A 245 40.17 19.02 41.57
C ALA A 245 39.56 17.89 42.41
N LEU A 246 39.92 16.67 42.06
CA LEU A 246 39.65 15.44 42.80
C LEU A 246 40.58 15.37 44.01
N VAL A 247 40.06 14.89 45.14
CA VAL A 247 40.85 14.75 46.37
C VAL A 247 41.51 13.37 46.38
N ALA A 248 42.81 13.32 46.69
CA ALA A 248 43.51 12.06 46.85
C ALA A 248 42.89 11.18 47.96
N ASP A 249 42.92 9.87 47.76
CA ASP A 249 42.37 8.83 48.64
C ASP A 249 40.83 8.83 48.78
N GLU A 250 40.11 9.62 47.98
CA GLU A 250 38.65 9.53 47.86
C GLU A 250 38.21 8.52 46.77
N VAL A 251 37.07 7.89 47.00
CA VAL A 251 36.39 7.05 45.99
C VAL A 251 35.49 7.94 45.15
N VAL A 252 35.68 7.89 43.83
CA VAL A 252 34.87 8.64 42.87
C VAL A 252 34.20 7.66 41.91
N GLU A 253 32.95 7.96 41.56
CA GLU A 253 32.22 7.24 40.52
C GLU A 253 32.33 8.00 39.19
N ALA A 254 32.64 7.28 38.12
CA ALA A 254 32.54 7.78 36.77
C ALA A 254 31.45 7.02 36.01
N GLN A 255 30.69 7.75 35.20
CA GLN A 255 29.66 7.21 34.34
C GLN A 255 30.03 7.41 32.87
N CYS A 256 29.67 6.43 32.05
CA CYS A 256 29.84 6.45 30.62
C CYS A 256 28.55 6.08 29.91
N VAL A 257 28.08 6.96 29.04
CA VAL A 257 26.92 6.73 28.18
C VAL A 257 27.40 6.48 26.75
N ALA A 258 27.01 5.34 26.17
CA ALA A 258 27.27 4.99 24.78
C ALA A 258 25.95 4.89 23.99
N LEU A 259 25.87 5.60 22.87
CA LEU A 259 24.66 5.75 22.05
C LEU A 259 24.85 5.20 20.63
N GLY A 260 23.74 4.78 20.02
CA GLY A 260 23.63 4.52 18.59
C GLY A 260 24.21 3.19 18.10
N ALA A 261 24.60 2.31 19.02
CA ALA A 261 25.04 0.95 18.69
C ALA A 261 23.86 -0.03 18.62
N ARG A 262 23.92 -0.98 17.70
CA ARG A 262 22.97 -2.11 17.63
C ARG A 262 23.71 -3.38 17.24
N PRO A 263 23.70 -4.48 18.02
CA PRO A 263 23.19 -4.51 19.40
C PRO A 263 23.95 -3.54 20.31
N LEU A 264 23.48 -3.43 21.56
CA LEU A 264 24.03 -2.51 22.56
C LEU A 264 25.55 -2.60 22.64
N ALA A 265 26.19 -1.44 22.80
CA ALA A 265 27.63 -1.35 22.86
C ALA A 265 28.18 -2.08 24.08
N GLN A 266 29.32 -2.75 23.92
CA GLN A 266 30.15 -3.21 25.03
C GLN A 266 31.04 -2.04 25.48
N VAL A 267 31.15 -1.83 26.80
CA VAL A 267 31.93 -0.73 27.38
C VAL A 267 33.12 -1.28 28.17
N THR A 268 34.30 -0.68 27.97
CA THR A 268 35.53 -0.97 28.71
C THR A 268 36.18 0.31 29.22
N TRP A 269 36.53 0.33 30.50
CA TRP A 269 37.18 1.46 31.17
C TRP A 269 38.70 1.31 31.25
N PHE A 270 39.41 2.43 31.13
CA PHE A 270 40.86 2.52 31.31
C PHE A 270 41.22 3.74 32.16
N LYS A 271 42.16 3.60 33.09
CA LYS A 271 42.76 4.70 33.86
C LYS A 271 44.28 4.65 33.68
N GLY A 272 44.88 5.73 33.17
CA GLY A 272 46.32 5.78 32.91
C GLY A 272 46.81 4.67 31.98
N GLY A 273 45.96 4.20 31.06
CA GLY A 273 46.25 3.08 30.16
C GLY A 273 45.96 1.68 30.74
N HIS A 274 45.72 1.55 32.04
CA HIS A 274 45.37 0.29 32.68
C HIS A 274 43.86 0.05 32.66
N ARG A 275 43.45 -1.16 32.29
CA ARG A 275 42.03 -1.54 32.28
C ARG A 275 41.49 -1.57 33.72
N LEU A 276 40.35 -0.92 33.95
CA LEU A 276 39.61 -1.02 35.20
C LEU A 276 38.62 -2.19 35.13
N GLN A 277 38.35 -2.78 36.30
CA GLN A 277 37.23 -3.71 36.43
C GLN A 277 35.95 -2.88 36.50
N ASN A 278 34.99 -3.20 35.65
CA ASN A 278 33.74 -2.47 35.56
C ASN A 278 32.78 -3.00 36.62
N ASP A 279 32.27 -2.13 37.48
CA ASP A 279 31.42 -2.54 38.59
C ASP A 279 29.97 -2.73 38.14
N GLN A 280 29.52 -1.91 37.18
CA GLN A 280 28.11 -1.88 36.78
C GLN A 280 27.92 -1.53 35.29
N LEU A 281 27.13 -2.37 34.60
CA LEU A 281 26.71 -2.18 33.20
C LEU A 281 25.20 -2.36 33.13
N TRP A 282 24.49 -1.36 32.63
CA TRP A 282 23.04 -1.41 32.47
C TRP A 282 22.61 -0.90 31.10
N THR A 283 21.46 -1.37 30.67
CA THR A 283 20.75 -0.82 29.52
C THR A 283 19.81 0.27 30.00
N GLN A 284 19.86 1.46 29.39
CA GLN A 284 18.91 2.53 29.65
C GLN A 284 17.72 2.47 28.68
N GLU A 285 16.63 3.16 29.05
CA GLU A 285 15.50 3.39 28.15
C GLU A 285 15.98 4.09 26.86
N ALA A 286 15.46 3.69 25.70
CA ALA A 286 15.87 4.11 24.34
C ALA A 286 17.13 3.44 23.72
N GLY A 287 17.61 2.32 24.27
CA GLY A 287 18.62 1.50 23.58
C GLY A 287 20.04 2.04 23.67
N SER A 288 20.35 2.75 24.75
CA SER A 288 21.69 3.20 25.12
C SER A 288 22.33 2.26 26.14
N THR A 289 23.67 2.18 26.13
CA THR A 289 24.44 1.48 27.18
C THR A 289 24.93 2.51 28.20
N LEU A 290 24.61 2.31 29.48
CA LEU A 290 25.20 3.04 30.59
C LEU A 290 26.17 2.12 31.34
N SER A 291 27.36 2.62 31.64
CA SER A 291 28.34 1.94 32.48
C SER A 291 28.82 2.86 33.59
N ALA A 292 29.01 2.32 34.79
CA ALA A 292 29.64 3.05 35.89
C ALA A 292 30.81 2.27 36.49
N VAL A 293 31.88 2.98 36.85
CA VAL A 293 33.05 2.43 37.53
C VAL A 293 33.39 3.29 38.74
N SER A 294 33.66 2.64 39.87
CA SER A 294 34.19 3.31 41.06
C SER A 294 35.69 3.05 41.18
N PHE A 295 36.46 4.07 41.51
CA PHE A 295 37.89 3.91 41.76
C PHE A 295 38.39 4.88 42.82
N VAL A 296 39.46 4.50 43.50
CA VAL A 296 40.19 5.38 44.43
C VAL A 296 41.08 6.31 43.61
N VAL A 297 40.95 7.62 43.85
CA VAL A 297 41.82 8.65 43.28
C VAL A 297 43.13 8.65 44.03
N ARG A 298 44.26 8.57 43.32
CA ARG A 298 45.60 8.68 43.92
C ARG A 298 46.27 9.96 43.46
N ALA A 299 47.21 10.48 44.25
CA ALA A 299 48.01 11.64 43.84
C ALA A 299 48.77 11.41 42.51
N GLU A 300 49.16 10.16 42.24
CA GLU A 300 49.79 9.74 40.97
C GLU A 300 48.85 9.79 39.75
N ASP A 301 47.53 9.87 39.96
CA ASP A 301 46.55 9.96 38.87
C ASP A 301 46.46 11.39 38.29
N HIS A 302 47.11 12.39 38.88
CA HIS A 302 47.12 13.76 38.33
C HIS A 302 47.65 13.78 36.89
N GLY A 303 46.84 14.28 35.95
CA GLY A 303 47.14 14.29 34.52
C GLY A 303 46.88 12.96 33.80
N ALA A 304 46.50 11.89 34.51
CA ALA A 304 46.14 10.62 33.91
C ALA A 304 44.79 10.70 33.19
N GLN A 305 44.63 9.93 32.10
CA GLN A 305 43.36 9.85 31.38
C GLN A 305 42.48 8.74 31.96
N LEU A 306 41.24 9.11 32.31
CA LEU A 306 40.15 8.17 32.48
C LEU A 306 39.39 8.08 31.16
N LYS A 307 39.47 6.91 30.51
CA LYS A 307 38.94 6.65 29.17
C LYS A 307 37.85 5.61 29.22
N CYS A 308 36.70 5.92 28.64
CA CYS A 308 35.66 4.95 28.31
C CYS A 308 35.74 4.60 26.83
N ARG A 309 35.88 3.31 26.52
CA ARG A 309 35.82 2.76 25.16
C ARG A 309 34.51 2.00 24.99
N ALA A 310 33.77 2.29 23.92
CA ALA A 310 32.57 1.55 23.56
C ALA A 310 32.71 0.98 22.14
N ASP A 311 32.30 -0.26 21.95
CA ASP A 311 32.33 -0.97 20.67
C ASP A 311 31.10 -1.85 20.47
N ASN A 312 30.80 -2.19 19.21
CA ASN A 312 29.78 -3.19 18.90
C ASN A 312 30.46 -4.56 18.75
N PRO A 313 30.05 -5.58 19.53
CA PRO A 313 30.71 -6.88 19.56
C PRO A 313 30.66 -7.66 18.24
N HIS A 314 29.73 -7.31 17.33
CA HIS A 314 29.59 -7.94 16.01
C HIS A 314 30.19 -7.12 14.87
N LEU A 315 30.76 -5.94 15.16
CA LEU A 315 31.31 -5.04 14.17
C LEU A 315 32.78 -4.69 14.49
N PRO A 316 33.75 -5.39 13.88
CA PRO A 316 35.16 -5.13 14.10
C PRO A 316 35.55 -3.68 13.75
N GLY A 317 36.38 -3.05 14.59
CA GLY A 317 36.83 -1.67 14.37
C GLY A 317 35.72 -0.62 14.54
N SER A 318 34.62 -0.97 15.21
CA SER A 318 33.52 -0.06 15.52
C SER A 318 33.78 0.85 16.73
N ASP A 319 34.93 0.70 17.40
CA ASP A 319 35.14 1.34 18.68
C ASP A 319 35.34 2.85 18.58
N ILE A 320 34.70 3.56 19.50
CA ILE A 320 34.93 4.97 19.78
C ILE A 320 35.11 5.15 21.28
N SER A 321 35.69 6.27 21.67
CA SER A 321 36.00 6.51 23.07
C SER A 321 35.94 7.98 23.42
N ASP A 322 35.60 8.24 24.66
CA ASP A 322 35.74 9.55 25.30
C ASP A 322 36.64 9.44 26.52
N SER A 323 37.31 10.54 26.84
CA SER A 323 38.31 10.59 27.90
C SER A 323 38.26 11.92 28.64
N ILE A 324 38.47 11.87 29.95
CA ILE A 324 38.70 13.04 30.78
C ILE A 324 40.09 12.95 31.42
N VAL A 325 40.71 14.11 31.64
CA VAL A 325 41.98 14.21 32.39
C VAL A 325 41.64 14.38 33.87
N LEU A 326 42.27 13.58 34.73
CA LEU A 326 42.07 13.64 36.16
C LEU A 326 42.94 14.74 36.76
N GLU A 327 42.32 15.78 37.32
CA GLU A 327 43.00 16.83 38.07
C GLU A 327 42.94 16.49 39.55
N VAL A 328 44.06 16.09 40.16
CA VAL A 328 44.11 15.70 41.59
C VAL A 328 44.82 16.79 42.40
N SER A 329 44.24 17.17 43.55
CA SER A 329 44.78 18.13 44.54
C SER A 329 45.13 17.46 45.86
#